data_AF-A0A3D4CR14-F1
#
_entry.id   AF-A0A3D4CR14-F1
#
_cell.length_a   1.000
_cell.length_b   1.000
_cell.length_c   1.000
_cell.angle_alpha   90.00
_cell.angle_beta   90.00
_cell.angle_gamma   90.00
#
_symmetry.space_group_name_H-M   'P 1'
#
loop_
_entity.id
_entity.type
_entity.pdbx_description
1 polymer ?
#
loop_
_entity_poly.entity_id
_entity_poly.type
_entity_poly.pdbx_seq_one_letter_code
_entity_poly.pdbx_strand_id
1 'polypeptide(L)'
;MTSFPLTTRIATLTAFHMVLLGGMLLHAEGRSWRSMNGNQSFRAVFVSSNGVSVVLRTPDRRTVTVALKNLHSSDRAWVRQHLKKTLPPAEAGVTGPCFDSLAYGDTRATVEKKLRESPAVSKTLDDQLIGRTGLNGIYRTTVAGEQFNLFFQWSGNDELREVTLRGESSSSLDYDKGLRKRWQSLLSKLARSHGSPVQATRYPPREELTGGQLLGSHLWHTENGHSILLCTGQEKDKYLVAVRFSADRIPPNVLPELPAETPADPPPGP
;
A
#
# COMPACT_ATOMS: atom_id res chain seq x y z
N MET A 1 -22.49 -5.09 -75.19
CA MET A 1 -21.38 -5.92 -75.74
C MET A 1 -20.10 -5.21 -75.36
N THR A 2 -19.19 -5.70 -74.53
CA THR A 2 -18.84 -7.05 -74.09
C THR A 2 -18.08 -6.97 -72.76
N SER A 3 -18.31 -7.97 -71.90
CA SER A 3 -17.55 -8.42 -70.71
C SER A 3 -16.03 -8.53 -70.94
N PHE A 4 -15.11 -8.42 -69.97
CA PHE A 4 -14.77 -9.21 -68.76
C PHE A 4 -13.45 -8.59 -68.18
N PRO A 5 -12.81 -9.06 -67.09
CA PRO A 5 -13.31 -9.65 -65.84
C PRO A 5 -12.67 -9.04 -64.57
N LEU A 6 -13.24 -9.48 -63.46
CA LEU A 6 -12.81 -9.40 -62.07
C LEU A 6 -11.56 -10.27 -61.82
N THR A 7 -10.53 -9.76 -61.13
CA THR A 7 -9.65 -10.62 -60.31
C THR A 7 -9.21 -9.92 -59.03
N THR A 8 -9.81 -10.41 -57.95
CA THR A 8 -9.52 -10.24 -56.53
C THR A 8 -8.05 -10.42 -56.16
N ARG A 9 -7.49 -9.49 -55.38
CA ARG A 9 -6.50 -9.83 -54.34
C ARG A 9 -6.78 -9.08 -53.04
N ILE A 10 -6.84 -9.90 -52.00
CA ILE A 10 -7.20 -9.65 -50.62
C ILE A 10 -6.10 -8.81 -49.96
N ALA A 11 -6.46 -7.63 -49.46
CA ALA A 11 -5.66 -6.93 -48.45
C ALA A 11 -6.41 -7.05 -47.12
N THR A 12 -5.83 -7.81 -46.21
CA THR A 12 -6.32 -8.05 -44.85
C THR A 12 -6.57 -6.74 -44.12
N LEU A 13 -7.82 -6.59 -43.67
CA LEU A 13 -8.34 -5.52 -42.83
C LEU A 13 -7.82 -5.74 -41.39
N THR A 14 -6.81 -4.99 -40.95
CA THR A 14 -6.46 -4.92 -39.53
C THR A 14 -7.17 -3.71 -38.93
N ALA A 15 -8.37 -3.95 -38.40
CA ALA A 15 -9.14 -2.96 -37.67
C ALA A 15 -8.46 -2.64 -36.33
N PHE A 16 -7.68 -1.55 -36.29
CA PHE A 16 -7.26 -0.96 -35.02
C PHE A 16 -8.47 -0.25 -34.40
N HIS A 17 -9.05 -0.86 -33.37
CA HIS A 17 -10.00 -0.18 -32.49
C HIS A 17 -9.25 0.96 -31.78
N MET A 18 -9.48 2.20 -32.20
CA MET A 18 -9.23 3.37 -31.35
C MET A 18 -10.22 3.30 -30.19
N VAL A 19 -9.75 2.76 -29.06
CA VAL A 19 -10.37 3.08 -27.77
C VAL A 19 -10.08 4.56 -27.53
N LEU A 20 -11.12 5.38 -27.70
CA LEU A 20 -11.14 6.79 -27.33
C LEU A 20 -11.05 6.88 -25.80
N LEU A 21 -9.85 6.74 -25.24
CA LEU A 21 -9.58 7.20 -23.88
C LEU A 21 -9.61 8.73 -23.94
N GLY A 22 -10.77 9.28 -23.57
CA GLY A 22 -10.90 10.65 -23.09
C GLY A 22 -10.07 10.82 -21.81
N GLY A 23 -8.75 10.83 -21.96
CA GLY A 23 -7.85 11.24 -20.92
C GLY A 23 -8.02 12.74 -20.73
N MET A 24 -8.42 13.15 -19.53
CA MET A 24 -8.28 14.53 -19.11
C MET A 24 -6.83 14.95 -19.34
N LEU A 25 -6.60 15.77 -20.37
CA LEU A 25 -5.35 16.48 -20.58
C LEU A 25 -5.23 17.47 -19.42
N LEU A 26 -4.70 17.00 -18.29
CA LEU A 26 -3.98 17.86 -17.36
C LEU A 26 -2.96 18.61 -18.23
N HIS A 27 -3.26 19.87 -18.50
CA HIS A 27 -2.38 20.75 -19.22
C HIS A 27 -1.14 20.94 -18.34
N ALA A 28 -0.15 20.07 -18.53
CA ALA A 28 1.15 20.26 -17.91
C ALA A 28 1.73 21.55 -18.50
N GLU A 29 1.64 22.62 -17.72
CA GLU A 29 2.01 23.97 -18.13
C GLU A 29 3.51 23.99 -18.52
N GLY A 30 3.79 24.40 -19.76
CA GLY A 30 5.15 24.43 -20.27
C GLY A 30 6.00 25.42 -19.47
N ARG A 31 7.09 24.94 -18.86
CA ARG A 31 8.00 25.75 -18.05
C ARG A 31 9.28 26.09 -18.83
N SER A 32 9.96 27.17 -18.41
CA SER A 32 11.29 27.50 -18.91
C SER A 32 12.35 26.66 -18.19
N TRP A 33 13.07 25.84 -18.95
CA TRP A 33 14.18 25.00 -18.51
C TRP A 33 15.49 25.67 -18.87
N ARG A 34 16.50 25.52 -18.01
CA ARG A 34 17.79 26.21 -18.14
C ARG A 34 18.95 25.23 -18.14
N SER A 35 20.00 25.57 -18.90
CA SER A 35 21.29 24.86 -18.87
C SER A 35 21.94 24.97 -17.49
N MET A 36 22.89 24.09 -17.19
CA MET A 36 23.60 24.02 -15.91
C MET A 36 24.15 25.38 -15.43
N ASN A 37 24.66 26.19 -16.35
CA ASN A 37 25.21 27.52 -16.09
C ASN A 37 24.18 28.67 -16.22
N GLY A 38 22.94 28.37 -16.61
CA GLY A 38 21.87 29.36 -16.76
C GLY A 38 21.90 30.18 -18.05
N ASN A 39 22.93 30.03 -18.91
CA ASN A 39 23.13 30.86 -20.09
C ASN A 39 22.19 30.51 -21.27
N GLN A 40 21.60 29.31 -21.26
CA GLN A 40 20.63 28.88 -22.26
C GLN A 40 19.32 28.53 -21.57
N SER A 41 18.21 28.87 -22.22
CA SER A 41 16.88 28.45 -21.76
C SER A 41 15.98 28.05 -22.92
N PHE A 42 15.05 27.14 -22.65
CA PHE A 42 14.03 26.74 -23.62
C PHE A 42 12.73 26.35 -22.90
N ARG A 43 11.60 26.54 -23.58
CA ARG A 43 10.28 26.17 -23.05
C ARG A 43 10.00 24.70 -23.36
N ALA A 44 9.62 23.93 -22.36
CA ALA A 44 9.18 22.54 -22.55
C ALA A 44 8.28 22.07 -21.40
N VAL A 45 7.52 21.03 -21.68
CA VAL A 45 6.64 20.34 -20.72
C VAL A 45 7.38 19.11 -20.18
N PHE A 46 7.33 18.88 -18.86
CA PHE A 46 7.87 17.66 -18.27
C PHE A 46 7.04 16.44 -18.70
N VAL A 47 7.70 15.36 -19.14
CA VAL A 47 7.04 14.10 -19.52
C VAL A 47 7.37 13.00 -18.51
N SER A 48 8.65 12.74 -18.25
CA SER A 48 9.08 11.69 -17.33
C SER A 48 10.53 11.89 -16.86
N SER A 49 10.96 11.10 -15.88
CA SER A 49 12.34 11.04 -15.42
C SER A 49 12.71 9.63 -14.98
N ASN A 50 13.97 9.23 -15.17
CA ASN A 50 14.54 7.99 -14.67
C ASN A 50 15.54 8.22 -13.51
N GLY A 51 15.56 9.43 -12.93
CA GLY A 51 16.50 9.82 -11.87
C GLY A 51 17.88 10.30 -12.35
N VAL A 52 18.26 10.01 -13.61
CA VAL A 52 19.53 10.47 -14.22
C VAL A 52 19.28 11.51 -15.33
N SER A 53 18.16 11.40 -16.02
CA SER A 53 17.70 12.31 -17.07
C SER A 53 16.21 12.59 -16.94
N VAL A 54 15.76 13.62 -17.66
CA VAL A 54 14.36 13.97 -17.84
C VAL A 54 14.00 13.93 -19.31
N VAL A 55 12.80 13.48 -19.62
CA VAL A 55 12.18 13.59 -20.94
C VAL A 55 11.28 14.82 -20.91
N LEU A 56 11.52 15.74 -21.84
CA LEU A 56 10.80 17.00 -21.97
C LEU A 56 10.16 17.06 -23.35
N ARG A 57 8.93 17.56 -23.43
CA ARG A 57 8.24 17.79 -24.70
C ARG A 57 8.26 19.27 -25.06
N THR A 58 8.88 19.62 -26.17
CA THR A 58 8.95 20.98 -26.70
C THR A 58 7.61 21.39 -27.35
N PRO A 59 7.37 22.69 -27.60
CA PRO A 59 6.10 23.18 -28.18
C PRO A 59 5.79 22.60 -29.56
N ASP A 60 6.81 22.25 -30.34
CA ASP A 60 6.72 21.54 -31.62
C ASP A 60 6.38 20.03 -31.47
N ARG A 61 6.03 19.59 -30.25
CA ARG A 61 5.69 18.22 -29.86
C ARG A 61 6.83 17.21 -29.95
N ARG A 62 8.07 17.64 -30.20
CA ARG A 62 9.24 16.76 -30.11
C ARG A 62 9.57 16.45 -28.65
N THR A 63 10.10 15.27 -28.39
CA THR A 63 10.63 14.90 -27.07
C THR A 63 12.14 14.99 -27.08
N VAL A 64 12.70 15.68 -26.08
CA VAL A 64 14.14 15.78 -25.85
C VAL A 64 14.48 15.16 -24.51
N THR A 65 15.55 14.38 -24.47
CA THR A 65 16.07 13.78 -23.23
C THR A 65 17.25 14.62 -22.76
N VAL A 66 17.17 15.16 -21.54
CA VAL A 66 18.20 16.02 -20.96
C VAL A 66 18.73 15.37 -19.69
N ALA A 67 20.05 15.20 -19.60
CA ALA A 67 20.68 14.71 -18.38
C ALA A 67 20.43 15.71 -17.23
N LEU A 68 20.02 15.23 -16.06
CA LEU A 68 19.73 16.08 -14.90
C LEU A 68 20.94 16.94 -14.52
N LYS A 69 22.15 16.40 -14.62
CA LYS A 69 23.40 17.15 -14.36
C LYS A 69 23.59 18.37 -15.27
N ASN A 70 22.99 18.37 -16.46
CA ASN A 70 23.08 19.46 -17.44
C ASN A 70 21.99 20.52 -17.23
N LEU A 71 21.07 20.33 -16.28
CA LEU A 71 20.05 21.31 -15.92
C LEU A 71 20.52 22.22 -14.80
N HIS A 72 20.01 23.45 -14.81
CA HIS A 72 20.22 24.42 -13.74
C HIS A 72 19.75 23.87 -12.37
N SER A 73 20.34 24.36 -11.28
CA SER A 73 20.01 23.93 -9.91
C SER A 73 18.52 24.06 -9.57
N SER A 74 17.88 25.14 -9.99
CA SER A 74 16.43 25.37 -9.80
C SER A 74 15.57 24.32 -10.50
N ASP A 75 15.97 23.87 -11.69
CA ASP A 75 15.20 22.90 -12.47
C ASP A 75 15.38 21.50 -11.93
N ARG A 76 16.59 21.15 -11.48
CA ARG A 76 16.83 19.92 -10.72
C ARG A 76 15.99 19.89 -9.43
N ALA A 77 15.93 21.01 -8.70
CA ALA A 77 15.13 21.11 -7.50
C ALA A 77 13.63 20.93 -7.80
N TRP A 78 13.13 21.57 -8.86
CA TRP A 78 11.75 21.39 -9.30
C TRP A 78 11.46 19.94 -9.69
N VAL A 79 12.33 19.26 -10.46
CA VAL A 79 12.11 17.85 -10.85
C VAL A 79 12.01 16.97 -9.61
N ARG A 80 12.89 17.16 -8.62
CA ARG A 80 12.83 16.43 -7.34
C ARG A 80 11.51 16.67 -6.62
N GLN A 81 11.06 17.92 -6.54
CA GLN A 81 9.80 18.26 -5.88
C GLN A 81 8.58 17.73 -6.63
N HIS A 82 8.60 17.81 -7.96
CA HIS A 82 7.55 17.32 -8.83
C HIS A 82 7.41 15.81 -8.68
N LEU A 83 8.53 15.06 -8.78
CA LEU A 83 8.54 13.62 -8.57
C LEU A 83 8.08 13.23 -7.16
N LYS A 84 8.46 13.96 -6.11
CA LYS A 84 7.93 13.73 -4.75
C LYS A 84 6.41 13.92 -4.65
N LYS A 85 5.82 14.78 -5.49
CA LYS A 85 4.37 15.03 -5.53
C LYS A 85 3.62 14.05 -6.43
N THR A 86 4.26 13.55 -7.49
CA THR A 86 3.59 12.75 -8.54
C THR A 86 3.94 11.28 -8.54
N LEU A 87 5.03 10.86 -7.90
CA LEU A 87 5.26 9.44 -7.62
C LEU A 87 4.27 9.00 -6.54
N PRO A 88 3.61 7.83 -6.71
CA PRO A 88 2.94 7.22 -5.58
C PRO A 88 3.97 7.03 -4.45
N PRO A 89 3.58 7.18 -3.17
CA PRO A 89 4.46 6.90 -2.05
C PRO A 89 5.09 5.52 -2.25
N ALA A 90 6.38 5.39 -1.91
CA ALA A 90 6.99 4.07 -1.91
C ALA A 90 6.14 3.15 -1.03
N GLU A 91 5.72 2.01 -1.60
CA GLU A 91 4.90 1.06 -0.85
C GLU A 91 5.79 0.40 0.19
N ALA A 92 5.37 0.42 1.46
CA ALA A 92 6.17 -0.22 2.50
C ALA A 92 6.20 -1.74 2.32
N GLY A 93 7.36 -2.32 2.60
CA GLY A 93 7.50 -3.75 2.73
C GLY A 93 6.72 -4.22 3.97
N VAL A 94 5.83 -5.20 3.78
CA VAL A 94 5.30 -6.01 4.89
C VAL A 94 6.21 -7.20 5.20
N THR A 95 7.37 -7.27 4.55
CA THR A 95 8.44 -8.24 4.71
C THR A 95 9.57 -7.63 5.53
N GLY A 96 10.12 -8.37 6.50
CA GLY A 96 11.16 -7.88 7.40
C GLY A 96 11.02 -8.49 8.79
N PRO A 97 11.90 -8.14 9.75
CA PRO A 97 11.86 -8.69 11.10
C PRO A 97 10.61 -8.27 11.87
N CYS A 98 10.05 -7.08 11.60
CA CYS A 98 8.76 -6.62 12.13
C CYS A 98 7.89 -5.94 11.05
N PHE A 99 8.32 -4.78 10.52
CA PHE A 99 7.64 -4.04 9.43
C PHE A 99 8.66 -3.13 8.73
N ASP A 100 8.74 -3.19 7.41
CA ASP A 100 9.75 -2.47 6.62
C ASP A 100 11.17 -2.69 7.20
N SER A 101 11.83 -1.63 7.67
CA SER A 101 13.16 -1.68 8.32
C SER A 101 13.12 -1.82 9.85
N LEU A 102 11.93 -1.81 10.46
CA LEU A 102 11.77 -1.94 11.90
C LEU A 102 11.98 -3.37 12.36
N ALA A 103 12.58 -3.53 13.55
CA ALA A 103 12.81 -4.82 14.19
C ALA A 103 12.28 -4.80 15.63
N TYR A 104 11.82 -5.96 16.11
CA TYR A 104 11.51 -6.13 17.53
C TYR A 104 12.75 -5.88 18.38
N GLY A 105 12.59 -5.26 19.54
CA GLY A 105 13.71 -4.84 20.38
C GLY A 105 14.23 -3.42 20.08
N ASP A 106 13.89 -2.81 18.93
CA ASP A 106 14.25 -1.42 18.67
C ASP A 106 13.69 -0.48 19.76
N THR A 107 14.49 0.46 20.25
CA THR A 107 14.01 1.50 21.18
C THR A 107 13.15 2.53 20.46
N ARG A 108 12.39 3.36 21.20
CA ARG A 108 11.60 4.45 20.59
C ARG A 108 12.46 5.38 19.74
N ALA A 109 13.65 5.73 20.23
CA ALA A 109 14.60 6.57 19.51
C ALA A 109 15.10 5.93 18.21
N THR A 110 15.40 4.62 18.24
CA THR A 110 15.81 3.87 17.05
C THR A 110 14.68 3.77 16.04
N VAL A 111 13.45 3.46 16.47
CA VAL A 111 12.28 3.43 15.60
C VAL A 111 12.04 4.79 14.95
N GLU A 112 12.05 5.87 15.72
CA GLU A 112 11.84 7.22 15.19
C GLU A 112 12.90 7.58 14.14
N LYS A 113 14.17 7.24 14.39
CA LYS A 113 15.25 7.42 13.42
C LYS A 113 14.99 6.65 12.11
N LYS A 114 14.69 5.36 12.20
CA LYS A 114 14.40 4.51 11.04
C LYS A 114 13.20 5.03 10.24
N LEU A 115 12.13 5.48 10.91
CA LEU A 115 10.94 6.02 10.26
C LEU A 115 11.20 7.34 9.54
N ARG A 116 12.07 8.22 10.07
CA ARG A 116 12.47 9.46 9.38
C ARG A 116 13.31 9.20 8.14
N GLU A 117 14.09 8.13 8.14
CA GLU A 117 14.95 7.73 7.03
C GLU A 117 14.22 6.88 5.98
N SER A 118 13.05 6.30 6.32
CA SER A 118 12.29 5.43 5.43
C SER A 118 11.60 6.23 4.30
N PRO A 119 11.80 5.84 3.02
CA PRO A 119 11.10 6.45 1.89
C PRO A 119 9.62 6.03 1.81
N ALA A 120 9.23 4.98 2.54
CA ALA A 120 7.88 4.41 2.53
C ALA A 120 6.98 4.96 3.66
N VAL A 121 7.53 5.84 4.49
CA VAL A 121 6.84 6.43 5.63
C VAL A 121 6.84 7.94 5.50
N SER A 122 5.70 8.53 5.85
CA SER A 122 5.52 9.97 5.95
C SER A 122 5.03 10.34 7.34
N LYS A 123 5.16 11.61 7.70
CA LYS A 123 4.81 12.13 9.03
C LYS A 123 3.67 13.12 8.92
N THR A 124 2.71 13.07 9.84
CA THR A 124 1.50 13.92 9.82
C THR A 124 1.59 15.17 10.69
N LEU A 125 2.53 15.21 11.65
CA LEU A 125 2.72 16.31 12.61
C LEU A 125 4.14 16.88 12.54
N ASP A 126 4.30 18.14 12.94
CA ASP A 126 5.60 18.80 13.08
C ASP A 126 6.46 18.12 14.18
N ASP A 127 7.79 18.17 14.03
CA ASP A 127 8.78 17.52 14.91
C ASP A 127 8.67 18.01 16.36
N GLN A 128 8.28 19.27 16.56
CA GLN A 128 8.13 19.86 17.89
C GLN A 128 6.96 19.28 18.72
N LEU A 129 6.01 18.55 18.10
CA LEU A 129 4.82 18.01 18.77
C LEU A 129 4.92 16.51 19.12
N ILE A 130 5.95 15.80 18.63
CA ILE A 130 6.13 14.36 18.90
C ILE A 130 6.36 14.10 20.39
N GLY A 131 7.24 14.89 21.01
CA GLY A 131 7.67 14.69 22.40
C GLY A 131 6.53 14.77 23.43
N ARG A 132 5.37 15.30 23.04
CA ARG A 132 4.19 15.45 23.90
C ARG A 132 3.10 14.40 23.64
N THR A 133 3.11 13.77 22.45
CA THR A 133 2.00 12.93 21.97
C THR A 133 2.40 11.45 21.83
N GLY A 134 3.71 11.17 21.75
CA GLY A 134 4.23 9.83 21.45
C GLY A 134 4.14 9.47 19.97
N LEU A 135 4.70 8.34 19.55
CA LEU A 135 4.84 7.97 18.12
C LEU A 135 3.53 7.48 17.47
N ASN A 136 2.52 7.13 18.27
CA ASN A 136 1.30 6.47 17.81
C ASN A 136 0.41 7.40 17.00
N GLY A 137 0.07 6.99 15.78
CA GLY A 137 -0.78 7.76 14.86
C GLY A 137 -0.07 8.92 14.13
N ILE A 138 1.22 9.16 14.42
CA ILE A 138 1.98 10.25 13.80
C ILE A 138 2.49 9.86 12.41
N TYR A 139 2.92 8.62 12.25
CA TYR A 139 3.49 8.12 11.01
C TYR A 139 2.43 7.46 10.14
N ARG A 140 2.54 7.67 8.83
CA ARG A 140 1.71 7.05 7.81
C ARG A 140 2.54 6.29 6.80
N THR A 141 1.98 5.22 6.28
CA THR A 141 2.56 4.42 5.21
C THR A 141 1.49 4.07 4.18
N THR A 142 1.93 3.55 3.03
CA THR A 142 1.06 3.01 2.00
C THR A 142 1.36 1.53 1.81
N VAL A 143 0.34 0.68 1.90
CA VAL A 143 0.42 -0.77 1.64
C VAL A 143 -0.77 -1.18 0.79
N ALA A 144 -0.53 -1.98 -0.26
CA ALA A 144 -1.53 -2.39 -1.23
C ALA A 144 -2.31 -1.21 -1.85
N GLY A 145 -1.67 -0.05 -2.00
CA GLY A 145 -2.27 1.17 -2.53
C GLY A 145 -3.13 1.97 -1.54
N GLU A 146 -3.21 1.54 -0.28
CA GLU A 146 -4.05 2.14 0.76
C GLU A 146 -3.20 2.76 1.88
N GLN A 147 -3.69 3.85 2.48
CA GLN A 147 -2.98 4.53 3.56
C GLN A 147 -3.28 3.93 4.93
N PHE A 148 -2.23 3.83 5.75
CA PHE A 148 -2.31 3.33 7.13
C PHE A 148 -1.55 4.26 8.07
N ASN A 149 -2.09 4.47 9.27
CA ASN A 149 -1.38 5.08 10.37
C ASN A 149 -0.65 3.98 11.17
N LEU A 150 0.58 4.28 11.59
CA LEU A 150 1.39 3.37 12.40
C LEU A 150 1.10 3.57 13.89
N PHE A 151 0.90 2.46 14.59
CA PHE A 151 0.78 2.39 16.03
C PHE A 151 1.79 1.39 16.57
N PHE A 152 2.39 1.69 17.70
CA PHE A 152 3.48 0.95 18.30
C PHE A 152 3.12 0.55 19.72
N GLN A 153 3.43 -0.70 20.05
CA GLN A 153 3.43 -1.20 21.43
C GLN A 153 4.85 -1.44 21.89
N TRP A 154 5.12 -1.04 23.14
CA TRP A 154 6.45 -1.06 23.73
C TRP A 154 6.43 -1.96 24.97
N SER A 155 7.55 -2.61 25.25
CA SER A 155 7.79 -3.27 26.53
C SER A 155 8.00 -2.23 27.65
N GLY A 156 8.07 -2.70 28.90
CA GLY A 156 8.46 -1.87 30.03
C GLY A 156 9.88 -1.28 29.92
N ASN A 157 10.72 -1.87 29.07
CA ASN A 157 12.13 -1.47 28.86
C ASN A 157 12.33 -0.63 27.60
N ASP A 158 11.27 0.03 27.09
CA ASP A 158 11.31 0.86 25.87
C ASP A 158 11.52 0.10 24.55
N GLU A 159 11.34 -1.22 24.52
CA GLU A 159 11.58 -2.02 23.31
C GLU A 159 10.33 -2.24 22.47
N LEU A 160 10.44 -2.15 21.16
CA LEU A 160 9.35 -2.40 20.22
C LEU A 160 8.87 -3.86 20.32
N ARG A 161 7.58 -4.05 20.58
CA ARG A 161 6.90 -5.36 20.67
C ARG A 161 5.87 -5.57 19.59
N GLU A 162 5.26 -4.50 19.11
CA GLU A 162 4.21 -4.60 18.10
C GLU A 162 4.17 -3.36 17.22
N VAL A 163 3.92 -3.57 15.94
CA VAL A 163 3.53 -2.52 14.99
C VAL A 163 2.14 -2.86 14.45
N THR A 164 1.20 -1.94 14.59
CA THR A 164 -0.12 -2.05 13.98
C THR A 164 -0.28 -0.98 12.90
N LEU A 165 -0.53 -1.42 11.67
CA LEU A 165 -0.98 -0.58 10.57
C LEU A 165 -2.49 -0.45 10.68
N ARG A 166 -3.02 0.74 11.02
CA ARG A 166 -4.48 0.98 11.08
C ARG A 166 -4.93 1.81 9.88
N GLY A 167 -5.81 1.23 9.07
CA GLY A 167 -6.39 1.91 7.92
C GLY A 167 -7.41 2.96 8.34
N GLU A 168 -7.83 3.78 7.39
CA GLU A 168 -8.86 4.79 7.66
C GLU A 168 -10.23 4.17 7.95
N SER A 169 -10.83 4.65 9.04
CA SER A 169 -12.17 4.28 9.50
C SER A 169 -13.23 4.65 8.47
N SER A 170 -14.08 3.69 8.16
CA SER A 170 -15.09 3.76 7.10
C SER A 170 -16.49 3.64 7.66
N SER A 171 -17.46 4.21 6.95
CA SER A 171 -18.85 4.19 7.36
C SER A 171 -19.41 2.75 7.33
N SER A 172 -20.53 2.54 8.02
CA SER A 172 -21.28 1.28 7.92
C SER A 172 -21.75 0.97 6.49
N LEU A 173 -22.01 2.00 5.67
CA LEU A 173 -22.41 1.85 4.27
C LEU A 173 -21.28 1.29 3.39
N ASP A 174 -20.03 1.58 3.75
CA ASP A 174 -18.85 1.17 2.99
C ASP A 174 -18.32 -0.22 3.39
N TYR A 175 -18.91 -0.85 4.41
CA TYR A 175 -18.41 -2.10 5.01
C TYR A 175 -18.30 -3.22 3.96
N ASP A 176 -19.41 -3.56 3.31
CA ASP A 176 -19.49 -4.74 2.44
C ASP A 176 -18.75 -4.59 1.10
N LYS A 177 -18.51 -3.36 0.67
CA LYS A 177 -17.85 -3.08 -0.61
C LYS A 177 -16.45 -2.51 -0.39
N GLY A 178 -16.36 -1.27 0.11
CA GLY A 178 -15.10 -0.54 0.21
C GLY A 178 -14.13 -1.14 1.23
N LEU A 179 -14.60 -1.46 2.43
CA LEU A 179 -13.76 -2.08 3.46
C LEU A 179 -13.39 -3.52 3.11
N ARG A 180 -14.36 -4.31 2.64
CA ARG A 180 -14.10 -5.68 2.14
C ARG A 180 -13.04 -5.70 1.02
N LYS A 181 -13.11 -4.78 0.06
CA LYS A 181 -12.10 -4.68 -1.01
C LYS A 181 -10.70 -4.42 -0.45
N ARG A 182 -10.56 -3.48 0.50
CA ARG A 182 -9.27 -3.19 1.13
C ARG A 182 -8.74 -4.38 1.94
N TRP A 183 -9.62 -5.06 2.67
CA TRP A 183 -9.28 -6.30 3.36
C TRP A 183 -8.76 -7.37 2.37
N GLN A 184 -9.41 -7.57 1.23
CA GLN A 184 -8.96 -8.52 0.20
C GLN A 184 -7.62 -8.13 -0.42
N SER A 185 -7.38 -6.84 -0.66
CA SER A 185 -6.10 -6.34 -1.15
C SER A 185 -4.96 -6.60 -0.16
N LEU A 186 -5.19 -6.35 1.13
CA LEU A 186 -4.22 -6.67 2.19
C LEU A 186 -3.97 -8.17 2.32
N LEU A 187 -5.03 -8.99 2.31
CA LEU A 187 -4.90 -10.45 2.33
C LEU A 187 -4.03 -10.93 1.16
N SER A 188 -4.28 -10.44 -0.05
CA SER A 188 -3.52 -10.79 -1.24
C SER A 188 -2.04 -10.37 -1.12
N LYS A 189 -1.78 -9.20 -0.55
CA LYS A 189 -0.41 -8.69 -0.31
C LYS A 189 0.31 -9.57 0.72
N LEU A 190 -0.33 -9.84 1.86
CA LEU A 190 0.24 -10.66 2.94
C LEU A 190 0.49 -12.09 2.47
N ALA A 191 -0.46 -12.71 1.76
CA ALA A 191 -0.30 -14.06 1.24
C ALA A 191 0.84 -14.16 0.22
N ARG A 192 1.05 -13.13 -0.60
CA ARG A 192 2.19 -13.08 -1.53
C ARG A 192 3.53 -12.95 -0.80
N SER A 193 3.56 -12.23 0.31
CA SER A 193 4.78 -11.97 1.08
C SER A 193 5.14 -13.08 2.07
N HIS A 194 4.15 -13.76 2.64
CA HIS A 194 4.32 -14.70 3.76
C HIS A 194 3.74 -16.09 3.49
N GLY A 195 3.27 -16.35 2.26
CA GLY A 195 2.63 -17.61 1.91
C GLY A 195 1.24 -17.78 2.52
N SER A 196 0.82 -19.03 2.67
CA SER A 196 -0.52 -19.34 3.20
C SER A 196 -0.58 -19.08 4.72
N PRO A 197 -1.69 -18.49 5.22
CA PRO A 197 -1.90 -18.30 6.64
C PRO A 197 -1.99 -19.65 7.37
N VAL A 198 -1.48 -19.72 8.60
CA VAL A 198 -1.65 -20.89 9.47
C VAL A 198 -3.08 -21.00 10.03
N GLN A 199 -3.82 -19.89 10.02
CA GLN A 199 -5.25 -19.85 10.30
C GLN A 199 -5.91 -18.77 9.46
N ALA A 200 -7.05 -19.10 8.86
CA ALA A 200 -7.86 -18.19 8.08
C ALA A 200 -9.33 -18.35 8.41
N THR A 201 -10.06 -17.24 8.38
CA THR A 201 -11.53 -17.22 8.37
C THR A 201 -12.03 -16.27 7.29
N ARG A 202 -13.34 -16.27 7.06
CA ARG A 202 -14.00 -15.34 6.15
C ARG A 202 -13.86 -13.89 6.62
N TYR A 203 -14.16 -12.96 5.71
CA TYR A 203 -14.38 -11.56 6.10
C TYR A 203 -15.46 -11.51 7.19
N PRO A 204 -15.19 -10.89 8.35
CA PRO A 204 -16.12 -10.93 9.47
C PRO A 204 -17.42 -10.19 9.14
N PRO A 205 -18.58 -10.68 9.57
CA PRO A 205 -19.81 -9.92 9.54
C PRO A 205 -19.78 -8.84 10.64
N ARG A 206 -20.56 -7.77 10.50
CA ARG A 206 -20.47 -6.60 11.39
C ARG A 206 -20.81 -6.94 12.84
N GLU A 207 -21.68 -7.91 13.03
CA GLU A 207 -22.22 -8.34 14.32
C GLU A 207 -21.16 -9.05 15.16
N GLU A 208 -20.11 -9.60 14.53
CA GLU A 208 -18.96 -10.18 15.23
C GLU A 208 -17.95 -9.11 15.68
N LEU A 209 -18.03 -7.88 15.15
CA LEU A 209 -17.16 -6.77 15.55
C LEU A 209 -17.78 -6.04 16.73
N THR A 210 -17.33 -6.34 17.94
CA THR A 210 -17.83 -5.72 19.17
C THR A 210 -16.69 -5.20 20.06
N GLY A 211 -17.01 -4.26 20.95
CA GLY A 211 -16.12 -3.86 22.04
C GLY A 211 -14.88 -3.05 21.65
N GLY A 212 -14.84 -2.44 20.47
CA GLY A 212 -13.70 -1.60 20.06
C GLY A 212 -12.43 -2.39 19.70
N GLN A 213 -12.52 -3.72 19.64
CA GLN A 213 -11.36 -4.59 19.45
C GLN A 213 -11.09 -4.89 17.98
N LEU A 214 -9.83 -5.24 17.70
CA LEU A 214 -9.41 -5.77 16.41
C LEU A 214 -9.62 -7.28 16.39
N LEU A 215 -10.58 -7.75 15.61
CA LEU A 215 -10.83 -9.17 15.38
C LEU A 215 -9.89 -9.70 14.31
N GLY A 216 -9.03 -10.65 14.68
CA GLY A 216 -8.07 -11.30 13.78
C GLY A 216 -8.75 -12.32 12.88
N SER A 217 -8.74 -12.08 11.57
CA SER A 217 -9.31 -12.97 10.57
C SER A 217 -8.30 -13.97 10.01
N HIS A 218 -7.03 -13.59 9.94
CA HIS A 218 -5.96 -14.43 9.42
C HIS A 218 -4.72 -14.28 10.29
N LEU A 219 -3.97 -15.37 10.42
CA LEU A 219 -2.73 -15.45 11.18
C LEU A 219 -1.64 -16.09 10.31
N TRP A 220 -0.47 -15.46 10.30
CA TRP A 220 0.77 -16.03 9.79
C TRP A 220 1.80 -16.10 10.91
N HIS A 221 2.70 -17.07 10.80
CA HIS A 221 3.94 -17.09 11.57
C HIS A 221 5.12 -16.79 10.65
N THR A 222 6.04 -15.96 11.11
CA THR A 222 7.33 -15.78 10.44
C THR A 222 8.29 -16.91 10.83
N GLU A 223 9.38 -17.06 10.08
CA GLU A 223 10.43 -18.06 10.38
C GLU A 223 11.02 -17.91 11.80
N ASN A 224 11.05 -16.68 12.32
CA ASN A 224 11.53 -16.36 13.66
C ASN A 224 10.48 -16.54 14.77
N GLY A 225 9.30 -17.09 14.44
CA GLY A 225 8.23 -17.37 15.40
C GLY A 225 7.37 -16.16 15.78
N HIS A 226 7.47 -15.04 15.06
CA HIS A 226 6.62 -13.86 15.27
C HIS A 226 5.27 -14.03 14.57
N SER A 227 4.29 -13.22 14.94
CA SER A 227 2.93 -13.30 14.39
C SER A 227 2.56 -12.11 13.55
N ILE A 228 1.83 -12.37 12.47
CA ILE A 228 1.20 -11.33 11.65
C ILE A 228 -0.30 -11.62 11.61
N LEU A 229 -1.13 -10.63 11.93
CA LEU A 229 -2.58 -10.76 11.88
C LEU A 229 -3.19 -9.74 10.92
N LEU A 230 -4.11 -10.22 10.08
CA LEU A 230 -5.04 -9.36 9.36
C LEU A 230 -6.32 -9.22 10.18
N CYS A 231 -6.59 -8.00 10.63
CA CYS A 231 -7.70 -7.70 11.53
C CYS A 231 -8.74 -6.79 10.89
N THR A 232 -9.98 -6.90 11.38
CA THR A 232 -11.04 -5.91 11.17
C THR A 232 -11.53 -5.45 12.53
N GLY A 233 -11.87 -4.18 12.70
CA GLY A 233 -12.39 -3.67 13.96
C GLY A 233 -13.46 -2.61 13.77
N GLN A 234 -14.18 -2.34 14.85
CA GLN A 234 -15.15 -1.25 14.94
C GLN A 234 -14.64 -0.19 15.93
N GLU A 235 -14.75 1.08 15.59
CA GLU A 235 -14.47 2.20 16.48
C GLU A 235 -15.63 3.19 16.45
N LYS A 236 -16.31 3.33 17.60
CA LYS A 236 -17.55 4.10 17.80
C LYS A 236 -18.69 3.59 16.92
N ASP A 237 -18.68 3.91 15.62
CA ASP A 237 -19.66 3.47 14.61
C ASP A 237 -19.03 3.28 13.22
N LYS A 238 -17.69 3.31 13.16
CA LYS A 238 -16.92 3.15 11.93
C LYS A 238 -16.14 1.85 11.97
N TYR A 239 -15.77 1.38 10.80
CA TYR A 239 -15.07 0.12 10.64
C TYR A 239 -13.74 0.32 9.95
N LEU A 240 -12.73 -0.44 10.36
CA LEU A 240 -11.39 -0.34 9.80
C LEU A 240 -10.77 -1.72 9.61
N VAL A 241 -9.80 -1.77 8.71
CA VAL A 241 -8.89 -2.92 8.55
C VAL A 241 -7.55 -2.55 9.16
N ALA A 242 -6.91 -3.52 9.77
CA ALA A 242 -5.58 -3.35 10.34
C ALA A 242 -4.71 -4.56 10.07
N VAL A 243 -3.40 -4.34 10.04
CA VAL A 243 -2.40 -5.41 10.07
C VAL A 243 -1.57 -5.26 11.32
N ARG A 244 -1.45 -6.32 12.10
CA ARG A 244 -0.72 -6.33 13.37
C ARG A 244 0.48 -7.26 13.26
N PHE A 245 1.67 -6.70 13.46
CA PHE A 245 2.95 -7.42 13.50
C PHE A 245 3.39 -7.51 14.95
N SER A 246 3.35 -8.70 15.53
CA SER A 246 3.61 -8.94 16.95
C SER A 246 4.85 -9.80 17.17
N ALA A 247 5.70 -9.40 18.11
CA ALA A 247 6.87 -10.17 18.53
C ALA A 247 6.47 -11.55 19.08
N ASP A 248 5.27 -11.65 19.65
CA ASP A 248 4.79 -12.86 20.30
C ASP A 248 4.28 -13.87 19.28
N ARG A 249 4.48 -15.15 19.57
CA ARG A 249 3.88 -16.25 18.83
C ARG A 249 2.47 -16.49 19.32
N ILE A 250 1.48 -16.07 18.54
CA ILE A 250 0.07 -16.28 18.82
C ILE A 250 -0.30 -17.67 18.31
N PRO A 251 -0.83 -18.57 19.16
CA PRO A 251 -1.26 -19.88 18.70
C PRO A 251 -2.51 -19.77 17.82
N PRO A 252 -2.68 -20.65 16.83
CA PRO A 252 -3.97 -20.82 16.17
C PRO A 252 -5.06 -21.23 17.18
N ASN A 253 -6.27 -20.72 17.00
CA ASN A 253 -7.45 -21.17 17.70
C ASN A 253 -7.81 -22.58 17.21
N VAL A 254 -7.58 -23.57 18.07
CA VAL A 254 -8.07 -24.93 17.86
C VAL A 254 -9.47 -25.01 18.50
N LEU A 255 -10.50 -25.29 17.71
CA LEU A 255 -11.80 -25.65 18.28
C LEU A 255 -11.62 -26.98 19.03
N PRO A 256 -12.14 -27.13 20.26
CA PRO A 256 -12.16 -28.43 20.92
C PRO A 256 -12.84 -29.45 20.01
N GLU A 257 -12.22 -30.60 19.78
CA GLU A 257 -12.93 -31.73 19.17
C GLU A 257 -14.16 -32.01 20.03
N LEU A 258 -15.34 -31.91 19.42
CA LEU A 258 -16.57 -32.39 20.05
C LEU A 258 -16.33 -33.88 20.37
N PRO A 259 -16.50 -34.32 21.63
CA PRO A 259 -16.35 -35.73 21.95
C PRO A 259 -17.29 -36.52 21.05
N ALA A 260 -16.76 -37.56 20.40
CA ALA A 260 -17.55 -38.45 19.55
C ALA A 260 -18.82 -38.86 20.31
N GLU A 261 -19.98 -38.65 19.68
CA GLU A 261 -21.26 -39.09 20.24
C GLU A 261 -21.11 -40.55 20.67
N THR A 262 -21.24 -40.80 21.97
CA THR A 262 -21.29 -42.16 22.48
C THR A 262 -22.51 -42.81 21.85
N PRO A 263 -22.39 -43.98 21.18
CA PRO A 263 -23.54 -44.63 20.55
C PRO A 263 -24.64 -44.77 21.60
N ALA A 264 -25.82 -44.21 21.31
CA ALA A 264 -26.97 -44.33 22.18
C ALA A 264 -27.26 -45.81 22.43
N ASP A 265 -27.49 -46.17 23.69
CA ASP A 265 -27.89 -47.52 24.05
C ASP A 265 -29.12 -47.93 23.23
N PRO A 266 -29.15 -49.17 22.68
CA PRO A 266 -30.29 -49.62 21.91
C PRO A 266 -31.55 -49.58 22.79
N PRO A 267 -32.71 -49.21 22.20
CA PRO A 267 -33.95 -49.11 22.96
C PRO A 267 -34.28 -50.45 23.62
N PRO A 268 -34.87 -50.44 24.83
CA PRO A 268 -35.25 -51.67 25.50
C PRO A 268 -36.22 -52.44 24.60
N GLY A 269 -35.88 -53.71 24.36
CA GLY A 269 -36.67 -54.64 23.55
C GLY A 269 -38.08 -54.88 24.12
N PRO A 270 -38.99 -55.41 23.30
CA PRO A 270 -40.41 -55.57 23.61
C PRO A 270 -40.70 -56.46 24.82
#